data_AF-A0A0W1AGC8-F1
#
_entry.id   AF-A0A0W1AGC8-F1
#
_cell.length_a   1.000
_cell.length_b   1.000
_cell.length_c   1.000
_cell.angle_alpha   90.00
_cell.angle_beta   90.00
_cell.angle_gamma   90.00
#
_symmetry.space_group_name_H-M   'P 1'
#
loop_
_entity.id
_entity.type
_entity.pdbx_description
1 polymer ?
#
loop_
_entity_poly.entity_id
_entity_poly.type
_entity_poly.pdbx_seq_one_letter_code
_entity_poly.pdbx_strand_id
1 'polypeptide(L)'
;MSEKLDKIIQDISIKHGVLLGKDDPILMLQTMNAQLIEEHRKAQQDLLVQFREEMEGISSQWKDDAKEKAEKVLNAALASSKEAITRLLNESTKESVQAMQKLILNSLTEAHSLTRKTQKFSQFVLVLSATLFVASCMIFLLFYK
;
A
#
# COMPACT_ATOMS: atom_id res chain seq x y z
N MET A 1 -17.79 61.67 6.35
CA MET A 1 -16.43 62.21 6.14
C MET A 1 -16.26 63.64 6.65
N SER A 2 -17.27 64.52 6.58
CA SER A 2 -17.22 65.91 7.11
C SER A 2 -16.78 65.99 8.58
N GLU A 3 -17.46 65.28 9.49
CA GLU A 3 -17.18 65.40 10.94
C GLU A 3 -15.73 65.05 11.34
N LYS A 4 -15.11 64.09 10.64
CA LYS A 4 -13.71 63.70 10.89
C LYS A 4 -12.76 64.79 10.44
N LEU A 5 -13.06 65.45 9.32
CA LEU A 5 -12.24 66.50 8.72
C LEU A 5 -12.39 67.81 9.50
N ASP A 6 -13.61 68.13 9.93
CA ASP A 6 -13.91 69.28 10.81
C ASP A 6 -13.18 69.17 12.15
N LYS A 7 -13.13 67.95 12.72
CA LYS A 7 -12.36 67.68 13.94
C LYS A 7 -10.84 67.84 13.73
N ILE A 8 -10.31 67.38 12.59
CA ILE A 8 -8.89 67.55 12.25
C ILE A 8 -8.55 69.04 12.08
N ILE A 9 -9.41 69.82 11.42
CA ILE A 9 -9.23 71.27 11.27
C ILE A 9 -9.21 71.95 12.65
N GLN A 10 -10.15 71.60 13.52
CA GLN A 10 -10.23 72.16 14.87
C GLN A 10 -9.00 71.79 15.71
N ASP A 11 -8.55 70.53 15.68
CA ASP A 11 -7.38 70.06 16.42
C ASP A 11 -6.08 70.75 15.93
N ILE A 12 -5.92 70.94 14.61
CA ILE A 12 -4.76 71.65 14.07
C ILE A 12 -4.80 73.12 14.50
N SER A 13 -5.97 73.76 14.46
CA SER A 13 -6.16 75.16 14.84
C SER A 13 -5.86 75.40 16.32
N ILE A 14 -6.36 74.54 17.22
CA ILE A 14 -6.13 74.65 18.67
C ILE A 14 -4.65 74.40 19.00
N LYS A 15 -4.03 73.39 18.38
CA LYS A 15 -2.69 72.94 18.75
C LYS A 15 -1.56 73.80 18.16
N HIS A 16 -1.79 74.39 17.00
CA HIS A 16 -0.76 75.13 16.26
C HIS A 16 -1.10 76.61 16.06
N GLY A 17 -2.31 77.06 16.44
CA GLY A 17 -2.71 78.46 16.35
C GLY A 17 -2.92 78.97 14.92
N VAL A 18 -3.14 78.08 13.95
CA VAL A 18 -3.29 78.42 12.52
C VAL A 18 -4.74 78.24 12.08
N LEU A 19 -5.31 79.22 11.39
CA LEU A 19 -6.67 79.14 10.85
C LEU A 19 -6.63 78.54 9.44
N LEU A 20 -7.18 77.35 9.26
CA LEU A 20 -7.20 76.66 7.96
C LEU A 20 -8.47 77.05 7.17
N GLY A 21 -8.28 77.61 5.98
CA GLY A 21 -9.36 77.89 5.03
C GLY A 21 -9.68 76.67 4.15
N LYS A 22 -10.84 76.69 3.47
CA LYS A 22 -11.23 75.61 2.54
C LYS A 22 -10.25 75.38 1.39
N ASP A 23 -9.58 76.44 0.96
CA ASP A 23 -8.58 76.41 -0.13
C ASP A 23 -7.14 76.28 0.41
N ASP A 24 -6.99 75.92 1.69
CA ASP A 24 -5.66 75.76 2.29
C ASP A 24 -4.93 74.55 1.66
N PRO A 25 -3.69 74.72 1.18
CA PRO A 25 -2.90 73.63 0.61
C PRO A 25 -2.74 72.42 1.54
N ILE A 26 -2.76 72.62 2.85
CA ILE A 26 -2.65 71.55 3.84
C ILE A 26 -3.89 70.63 3.78
N LEU A 27 -5.09 71.19 3.58
CA LEU A 27 -6.32 70.40 3.44
C LEU A 27 -6.43 69.70 2.08
N MET A 28 -5.89 70.30 1.02
CA MET A 28 -5.76 69.63 -0.28
C MET A 28 -4.83 68.40 -0.17
N LEU A 29 -3.67 68.55 0.49
CA LEU A 29 -2.76 67.43 0.74
C LEU A 29 -3.38 66.34 1.61
N GLN A 30 -4.16 66.70 2.63
CA GLN A 30 -4.89 65.75 3.45
C GLN A 30 -5.88 64.92 2.59
N THR A 31 -6.61 65.60 1.71
CA THR A 31 -7.61 64.96 0.83
C THR A 31 -6.93 64.03 -0.17
N MET A 32 -5.85 64.47 -0.81
CA MET A 32 -5.04 63.63 -1.71
C MET A 32 -4.45 62.42 -0.98
N ASN A 33 -3.92 62.61 0.23
CA ASN A 33 -3.39 61.50 1.03
C ASN A 33 -4.49 60.50 1.43
N ALA A 34 -5.67 60.99 1.82
CA ALA A 34 -6.79 60.11 2.15
C ALA A 34 -7.22 59.26 0.95
N GLN A 35 -7.28 59.87 -0.24
CA GLN A 35 -7.58 59.16 -1.48
C GLN A 35 -6.48 58.14 -1.82
N LEU A 36 -5.21 58.54 -1.73
CA LEU A 36 -4.07 57.67 -2.01
C LEU A 36 -4.03 56.45 -1.06
N ILE A 37 -4.34 56.64 0.22
CA ILE A 37 -4.43 55.54 1.20
C ILE A 37 -5.55 54.57 0.83
N GLU A 38 -6.72 55.07 0.41
CA GLU A 38 -7.83 54.19 0.01
C GLU A 38 -7.53 53.44 -1.29
N GLU A 39 -6.89 54.10 -2.26
CA GLU A 39 -6.42 53.46 -3.49
C GLU A 39 -5.38 52.38 -3.21
N HIS A 40 -4.41 52.65 -2.32
CA HIS A 40 -3.45 51.64 -1.88
C HIS A 40 -4.13 50.48 -1.15
N ARG A 41 -5.08 50.75 -0.27
CA ARG A 41 -5.82 49.71 0.45
C ARG A 41 -6.57 48.81 -0.53
N LYS A 42 -7.19 49.39 -1.56
CA LYS A 42 -7.86 48.65 -2.63
C LYS A 42 -6.88 47.82 -3.45
N ALA A 43 -5.78 48.39 -3.90
CA ALA A 43 -4.75 47.67 -4.64
C ALA A 43 -4.15 46.50 -3.84
N GLN A 44 -3.93 46.69 -2.53
CA GLN A 44 -3.50 45.62 -1.64
C GLN A 44 -4.55 44.52 -1.49
N GLN A 45 -5.83 44.88 -1.39
CA GLN A 45 -6.93 43.92 -1.34
C GLN A 45 -6.99 43.08 -2.61
N ASP A 46 -6.88 43.72 -3.78
CA ASP A 46 -6.91 43.04 -5.09
C ASP A 46 -5.72 42.09 -5.25
N LEU A 47 -4.52 42.50 -4.82
CA LEU A 47 -3.33 41.64 -4.80
C LEU A 47 -3.51 40.42 -3.89
N LEU A 48 -4.10 40.59 -2.71
CA LEU A 48 -4.37 39.48 -1.79
C LEU A 48 -5.41 38.50 -2.34
N VAL A 49 -6.40 39.00 -3.08
CA VAL A 49 -7.39 38.15 -3.77
C VAL A 49 -6.71 37.32 -4.85
N GLN A 50 -5.90 37.95 -5.71
CA GLN A 50 -5.15 37.23 -6.74
C GLN A 50 -4.21 36.18 -6.14
N PHE A 51 -3.46 36.54 -5.09
CA PHE A 51 -2.56 35.60 -4.42
C PHE A 51 -3.32 34.39 -3.85
N ARG A 52 -4.51 34.63 -3.28
CA ARG A 52 -5.35 33.55 -2.78
C ARG A 52 -5.83 32.65 -3.92
N GLU A 53 -6.28 33.21 -5.03
CA GLU A 53 -6.73 32.45 -6.20
C GLU A 53 -5.60 31.60 -6.79
N GLU A 54 -4.39 32.15 -6.92
CA GLU A 54 -3.21 31.42 -7.36
C GLU A 54 -2.86 30.27 -6.41
N MET A 55 -2.91 30.52 -5.09
CA MET A 55 -2.67 29.47 -4.09
C MET A 55 -3.72 28.36 -4.12
N GLU A 56 -4.99 28.70 -4.30
CA GLU A 56 -6.07 27.71 -4.48
C GLU A 56 -5.84 26.88 -5.75
N GLY A 57 -5.41 27.52 -6.85
CA GLY A 57 -5.04 26.85 -8.10
C GLY A 57 -3.88 25.87 -7.93
N ILE A 58 -2.77 26.32 -7.35
CA ILE A 58 -1.59 25.48 -7.08
C ILE A 58 -1.96 24.32 -6.14
N SER A 59 -2.71 24.60 -5.08
CA SER A 59 -3.15 23.59 -4.11
C SER A 59 -4.00 22.51 -4.76
N SER A 60 -4.94 22.90 -5.65
CA SER A 60 -5.75 21.92 -6.39
C SER A 60 -4.89 21.06 -7.30
N GLN A 61 -3.95 21.67 -8.03
CA GLN A 61 -3.03 20.93 -8.89
C GLN A 61 -2.16 19.94 -8.09
N TRP A 62 -1.63 20.38 -6.96
CA TRP A 62 -0.85 19.53 -6.06
C TRP A 62 -1.65 18.35 -5.53
N LYS A 63 -2.92 18.55 -5.19
CA LYS A 63 -3.81 17.48 -4.74
C LYS A 63 -3.99 16.42 -5.85
N ASP A 64 -4.19 16.85 -7.08
CA ASP A 64 -4.38 15.95 -8.21
C ASP A 64 -3.08 15.21 -8.57
N ASP A 65 -1.95 15.91 -8.61
CA ASP A 65 -0.62 15.32 -8.83
C ASP A 65 -0.25 14.32 -7.74
N ALA A 66 -0.54 14.64 -6.47
CA ALA A 66 -0.29 13.75 -5.34
C ALA A 66 -1.15 12.48 -5.44
N LYS A 67 -2.41 12.62 -5.84
CA LYS A 67 -3.31 11.49 -6.08
C LYS A 67 -2.79 10.60 -7.21
N GLU A 68 -2.42 11.17 -8.36
CA GLU A 68 -1.89 10.40 -9.49
C GLU A 68 -0.62 9.64 -9.10
N LYS A 69 0.32 10.30 -8.40
CA LYS A 69 1.55 9.65 -7.93
C LYS A 69 1.26 8.53 -6.94
N ALA A 70 0.33 8.75 -6.00
CA ALA A 70 -0.08 7.72 -5.05
C ALA A 70 -0.69 6.51 -5.75
N GLU A 71 -1.59 6.73 -6.70
CA GLU A 71 -2.21 5.65 -7.50
C GLU A 71 -1.16 4.89 -8.31
N LYS A 72 -0.20 5.59 -8.94
CA LYS A 72 0.88 4.96 -9.70
C LYS A 72 1.77 4.09 -8.83
N VAL A 73 2.18 4.57 -7.67
CA VAL A 73 3.01 3.81 -6.71
C VAL A 73 2.24 2.61 -6.18
N LEU A 74 0.97 2.79 -5.81
CA LEU A 74 0.12 1.73 -5.32
C LEU A 74 -0.08 0.63 -6.38
N ASN A 75 -0.36 1.01 -7.62
CA ASN A 75 -0.53 0.06 -8.72
C ASN A 75 0.76 -0.70 -9.04
N ALA A 76 1.92 -0.02 -9.02
CA ALA A 76 3.22 -0.67 -9.18
C ALA A 76 3.50 -1.68 -8.05
N ALA A 77 3.23 -1.29 -6.80
CA ALA A 77 3.37 -2.18 -5.65
C ALA A 77 2.41 -3.37 -5.72
N LEU A 78 1.16 -3.14 -6.13
CA LEU A 78 0.15 -4.19 -6.29
C LEU A 78 0.54 -5.18 -7.40
N ALA A 79 1.03 -4.68 -8.54
CA ALA A 79 1.52 -5.52 -9.63
C ALA A 79 2.70 -6.39 -9.17
N SER A 80 3.68 -5.79 -8.49
CA SER A 80 4.83 -6.50 -7.92
C SER A 80 4.40 -7.55 -6.88
N SER A 81 3.43 -7.22 -6.03
CA SER A 81 2.89 -8.15 -5.02
C SER A 81 2.19 -9.33 -5.67
N LYS A 82 1.35 -9.08 -6.68
CA LYS A 82 0.67 -10.14 -7.44
C LYS A 82 1.67 -11.07 -8.13
N GLU A 83 2.73 -10.52 -8.71
CA GLU A 83 3.80 -11.31 -9.30
C GLU A 83 4.53 -12.17 -8.27
N ALA A 84 4.90 -11.60 -7.12
CA ALA A 84 5.56 -12.32 -6.04
C ALA A 84 4.68 -13.47 -5.50
N ILE A 85 3.38 -13.21 -5.27
CA ILE A 85 2.41 -14.22 -4.83
C ILE A 85 2.31 -15.34 -5.87
N THR A 86 2.22 -15.01 -7.16
CA THR A 86 2.11 -16.01 -8.23
C THR A 86 3.36 -16.89 -8.29
N ARG A 87 4.55 -16.29 -8.15
CA ARG A 87 5.82 -17.02 -8.12
C ARG A 87 5.89 -17.95 -6.90
N LEU A 88 5.62 -17.43 -5.70
CA LEU A 88 5.62 -18.21 -4.46
C LEU A 88 4.60 -19.36 -4.51
N LEU A 89 3.41 -19.12 -5.04
CA LEU A 89 2.37 -20.15 -5.14
C LEU A 89 2.78 -21.25 -6.12
N ASN A 90 3.38 -20.90 -7.26
CA ASN A 90 3.87 -21.88 -8.22
C ASN A 90 5.02 -22.71 -7.65
N GLU A 91 5.96 -22.07 -6.96
CA GLU A 91 7.08 -22.74 -6.30
C GLU A 91 6.61 -23.69 -5.19
N SER A 92 5.74 -23.21 -4.30
CA SER A 92 5.15 -24.01 -3.23
C SER A 92 4.32 -25.18 -3.77
N THR A 93 3.55 -24.96 -4.84
CA THR A 93 2.79 -26.03 -5.50
C THR A 93 3.71 -27.08 -6.08
N LYS A 94 4.79 -26.68 -6.75
CA LYS A 94 5.78 -27.60 -7.33
C LYS A 94 6.47 -28.42 -6.25
N GLU A 95 6.92 -27.78 -5.17
CA GLU A 95 7.52 -28.46 -4.02
C GLU A 95 6.55 -29.46 -3.38
N SER A 96 5.29 -29.07 -3.19
CA SER A 96 4.25 -29.93 -2.63
C SER A 96 3.98 -31.15 -3.52
N VAL A 97 3.85 -30.96 -4.84
CA VAL A 97 3.67 -32.06 -5.79
C VAL A 97 4.88 -32.99 -5.78
N GLN A 98 6.10 -32.47 -5.75
CA GLN A 98 7.31 -33.29 -5.65
C GLN A 98 7.37 -34.08 -4.35
N ALA A 99 7.02 -33.46 -3.21
CA ALA A 99 6.94 -34.14 -1.92
C ALA A 99 5.91 -35.26 -1.96
N MET A 100 4.73 -35.01 -2.54
CA MET A 100 3.67 -36.00 -2.67
C MET A 100 4.08 -37.16 -3.58
N GLN A 101 4.70 -36.89 -4.73
CA GLN A 101 5.25 -37.93 -5.61
C GLN A 101 6.29 -38.79 -4.89
N LYS A 102 7.19 -38.17 -4.12
CA LYS A 102 8.20 -38.87 -3.33
C LYS A 102 7.56 -39.77 -2.27
N LEU A 103 6.54 -39.28 -1.56
CA LEU A 103 5.79 -40.08 -0.59
C LEU A 103 5.11 -41.28 -1.25
N ILE A 104 4.43 -41.08 -2.38
CA ILE A 104 3.77 -42.16 -3.13
C ILE A 104 4.78 -43.22 -3.59
N LEU A 105 5.90 -42.78 -4.18
CA LEU A 105 6.96 -43.69 -4.62
C LEU A 105 7.56 -44.48 -3.46
N ASN A 106 7.84 -43.81 -2.34
CA ASN A 106 8.35 -44.47 -1.14
C ASN A 106 7.36 -45.52 -0.62
N SER A 107 6.08 -45.18 -0.48
CA SER A 107 5.04 -46.13 -0.05
C SER A 107 4.88 -47.30 -1.02
N LEU A 108 4.98 -47.07 -2.33
CA LEU A 108 4.92 -48.13 -3.33
C LEU A 108 6.13 -49.07 -3.23
N THR A 109 7.34 -48.52 -3.03
CA THR A 109 8.55 -49.33 -2.84
C THR A 109 8.50 -50.14 -1.55
N GLU A 110 7.97 -49.56 -0.48
CA GLU A 110 7.78 -50.24 0.80
C GLU A 110 6.79 -51.39 0.66
N ALA A 111 5.62 -51.15 0.04
CA ALA A 111 4.62 -52.17 -0.25
C ALA A 111 5.19 -53.31 -1.09
N HIS A 112 5.91 -53.00 -2.17
CA HIS A 112 6.56 -54.00 -3.01
C HIS A 112 7.59 -54.83 -2.23
N SER A 113 8.36 -54.18 -1.33
CA SER A 113 9.33 -54.87 -0.48
C SER A 113 8.67 -55.84 0.50
N LEU A 114 7.52 -55.46 1.07
CA LEU A 114 6.71 -56.29 1.96
C LEU A 114 6.12 -57.48 1.20
N THR A 115 5.52 -57.26 0.02
CA THR A 115 5.02 -58.35 -0.83
C THR A 115 6.11 -59.34 -1.20
N ARG A 116 7.31 -58.85 -1.55
CA ARG A 116 8.44 -59.72 -1.89
C ARG A 116 8.95 -60.52 -0.69
N LYS A 117 8.96 -59.94 0.51
CA LYS A 117 9.27 -60.67 1.76
C LYS A 117 8.24 -61.77 2.01
N THR A 118 6.94 -61.45 1.91
CA THR A 118 5.84 -62.42 2.07
C THR A 118 5.93 -63.56 1.06
N GLN A 119 6.25 -63.26 -0.21
CA GLN A 119 6.43 -64.28 -1.23
C GLN A 119 7.58 -65.23 -0.91
N LYS A 120 8.73 -64.71 -0.45
CA LYS A 120 9.85 -65.55 -0.01
C LYS A 120 9.47 -66.42 1.19
N PHE A 121 8.80 -65.86 2.19
CA PHE A 121 8.28 -66.63 3.33
C PHE A 121 7.33 -67.74 2.88
N SER A 122 6.42 -67.46 1.94
CA SER A 122 5.51 -68.46 1.37
C SER A 122 6.26 -69.60 0.68
N GLN A 123 7.31 -69.29 -0.09
CA GLN A 123 8.16 -70.32 -0.71
C GLN A 123 8.87 -71.20 0.35
N PHE A 124 9.37 -70.61 1.43
CA PHE A 124 9.97 -71.38 2.53
C PHE A 124 8.94 -72.30 3.20
N VAL A 125 7.72 -71.81 3.43
CA VAL A 125 6.64 -72.61 4.02
C VAL A 125 6.25 -73.78 3.10
N LEU A 126 6.17 -73.56 1.79
CA LEU A 126 5.88 -74.62 0.81
C LEU A 126 6.97 -75.70 0.77
N VAL A 127 8.25 -75.29 0.83
CA VAL A 127 9.36 -76.27 0.89
C VAL A 127 9.29 -77.07 2.19
N LEU A 128 9.05 -76.41 3.32
CA LEU A 128 8.91 -77.10 4.61
C LEU A 128 7.75 -78.09 4.58
N SER A 129 6.58 -77.69 4.09
CA SER A 129 5.41 -78.58 4.06
C SER A 129 5.63 -79.77 3.12
N ALA A 130 6.28 -79.57 1.97
CA ALA A 130 6.66 -80.66 1.06
C ALA A 130 7.62 -81.67 1.73
N THR A 131 8.62 -81.18 2.46
CA THR A 131 9.57 -82.08 3.18
C THR A 131 8.87 -82.88 4.28
N LEU A 132 7.96 -82.26 5.04
CA LEU A 132 7.16 -82.95 6.06
C LEU A 132 6.23 -84.00 5.44
N PHE A 133 5.62 -83.70 4.30
CA PHE A 133 4.77 -84.65 3.59
C PHE A 133 5.56 -85.88 3.10
N VAL A 134 6.73 -85.66 2.48
CA VAL A 134 7.63 -86.76 2.06
C VAL A 134 8.08 -87.59 3.25
N ALA A 135 8.48 -86.96 4.36
CA ALA A 135 8.85 -87.66 5.58
C ALA A 135 7.70 -88.51 6.13
N SER A 136 6.47 -87.97 6.14
CA SER A 136 5.27 -88.70 6.55
C SER A 136 4.98 -89.90 5.66
N CYS A 137 5.07 -89.75 4.32
CA CYS A 137 4.92 -90.87 3.38
C CYS A 137 5.97 -91.96 3.59
N MET A 138 7.23 -91.59 3.84
CA MET A 138 8.32 -92.54 4.12
C MET A 138 8.08 -93.32 5.42
N ILE A 139 7.61 -92.64 6.48
CA ILE A 139 7.22 -93.29 7.73
C ILE A 139 6.07 -94.28 7.48
N PHE A 140 5.05 -93.87 6.72
CA PHE A 140 3.91 -94.74 6.41
C PHE A 140 4.36 -96.00 5.63
N LEU A 141 5.27 -95.85 4.66
CA LEU A 141 5.84 -96.98 3.91
C LEU A 141 6.71 -97.92 4.77
N LEU A 142 7.38 -97.40 5.80
CA LEU A 142 8.18 -98.20 6.72
C LEU A 142 7.33 -98.99 7.73
N PHE A 143 6.17 -98.47 8.14
CA PHE A 143 5.27 -99.12 9.10
C PHE A 143 4.24 -100.06 8.48
N TYR A 144 3.96 -99.96 7.17
CA TYR A 144 3.01 -100.81 6.43
C TYR A 144 3.67 -101.90 5.57
N LYS A 145 4.95 -102.19 5.82
CA LYS A 145 5.71 -103.30 5.23
C LYS A 145 5.92 -104.40 6.26
#